data_AF-A0A2V8UND7-F1
#
_entry.id   AF-A0A2V8UND7-F1
#
_cell.length_a   1.000
_cell.length_b   1.000
_cell.length_c   1.000
_cell.angle_alpha   90.00
_cell.angle_beta   90.00
_cell.angle_gamma   90.00
#
_symmetry.space_group_name_H-M   'P 1'
#
loop_
_entity.id
_entity.type
_entity.pdbx_description
1 polymer ?
#
loop_
_entity_poly.entity_id
_entity_poly.type
_entity_poly.pdbx_seq_one_letter_code
_entity_poly.pdbx_strand_id
1 'polypeptide(L)'
;MKPVIDQGLNPARHRDCAGRPALPFKSTRCLAYEASDCGLLSPDLAAGIRRVKGVKKIGVRLGNWLTPEQSQRLWNAPDSQTLKGKRDRALLAVLLACGLRRHEAVNLVFGHVQQREEHWVIALHRGGD
;
A
#
# COMPACT_ATOMS: atom_id res chain seq x y z
N MET A 1 -24.83 -18.76 38.56
CA MET A 1 -24.24 -17.42 38.72
C MET A 1 -23.00 -17.35 37.84
N LYS A 2 -23.11 -16.82 36.61
CA LYS A 2 -21.95 -16.52 35.76
C LYS A 2 -21.78 -14.99 35.81
N PRO A 3 -20.63 -14.45 36.20
CA PRO A 3 -20.47 -13.01 36.16
C PRO A 3 -20.37 -12.55 34.71
N VAL A 4 -21.17 -11.53 34.43
CA VAL A 4 -21.23 -10.72 33.22
C VAL A 4 -19.83 -10.21 32.88
N ILE A 5 -19.41 -10.44 31.64
CA ILE A 5 -18.22 -9.83 31.04
C ILE A 5 -18.62 -8.39 30.71
N ASP A 6 -18.37 -7.48 31.64
CA ASP A 6 -18.42 -6.05 31.38
C ASP A 6 -17.09 -5.47 31.83
N GLN A 7 -16.14 -5.30 30.90
CA GLN A 7 -15.14 -4.22 30.92
C GLN A 7 -14.64 -3.93 29.49
N GLY A 8 -15.30 -2.95 28.87
CA GLY A 8 -14.67 -1.87 28.10
C GLY A 8 -13.65 -2.24 27.02
N LEU A 9 -14.13 -2.44 25.79
CA LEU A 9 -13.31 -2.28 24.59
C LEU A 9 -12.85 -0.80 24.53
N ASN A 10 -11.65 -0.50 25.01
CA ASN A 10 -11.10 0.86 25.01
C ASN A 10 -10.72 1.25 23.56
N PRO A 11 -11.43 2.19 22.91
CA PRO A 11 -11.24 2.50 21.49
C PRO A 11 -9.91 3.20 21.19
N ALA A 12 -9.18 3.65 22.21
CA ALA A 12 -7.94 4.40 22.03
C ALA A 12 -6.69 3.54 21.75
N ARG A 13 -6.75 2.21 21.92
CA ARG A 13 -5.57 1.32 21.83
C ARG A 13 -5.43 0.54 20.52
N HIS A 14 -6.42 0.66 19.63
CA HIS A 14 -6.51 -0.06 18.36
C HIS A 14 -5.49 0.38 17.28
N ARG A 15 -4.56 1.30 17.60
CA ARG A 15 -3.62 1.92 16.65
C ARG A 15 -2.17 1.41 16.74
N ASP A 16 -1.79 0.66 17.77
CA ASP A 16 -0.37 0.32 18.02
C ASP A 16 0.22 -0.75 17.09
N CYS A 17 -0.59 -1.32 16.21
CA CYS A 17 -0.15 -2.31 15.23
C CYS A 17 0.17 -1.73 13.84
N ALA A 18 -0.18 -0.48 13.55
CA ALA A 18 -0.02 0.10 12.21
C ALA A 18 1.45 0.26 11.78
N GLY A 19 2.37 0.62 12.69
CA GLY A 19 3.73 1.07 12.32
C GLY A 19 4.84 0.01 12.14
N ARG A 20 4.57 -1.30 12.28
CA ARG A 20 5.64 -2.34 12.23
C ARG A 20 5.84 -2.95 10.84
N PRO A 21 7.08 -3.27 10.42
CA PRO A 21 7.38 -3.82 9.09
C PRO A 21 6.58 -5.10 8.83
N ALA A 22 6.06 -5.22 7.61
CA ALA A 22 5.17 -6.30 7.16
C ALA A 22 5.88 -7.66 7.14
N LEU A 23 6.01 -8.27 8.31
CA LEU A 23 6.42 -9.67 8.45
C LEU A 23 5.20 -10.58 8.22
N PRO A 24 5.38 -11.80 7.71
CA PRO A 24 4.30 -12.73 7.34
C PRO A 24 3.37 -13.18 8.49
N PHE A 25 3.59 -12.70 9.71
CA PHE A 25 2.81 -12.98 10.91
C PHE A 25 2.34 -11.71 11.64
N LYS A 26 2.42 -10.52 11.01
CA LYS A 26 2.04 -9.26 11.64
C LYS A 26 0.57 -9.29 12.12
N SER A 27 -0.34 -9.74 11.26
CA SER A 27 -1.77 -9.84 11.58
C SER A 27 -2.03 -10.84 12.71
N THR A 28 -1.46 -12.04 12.63
CA THR A 28 -1.62 -13.09 13.65
C THR A 28 -1.09 -12.66 15.04
N ARG A 29 0.02 -11.92 15.09
CA ARG A 29 0.57 -11.41 16.36
C ARG A 29 -0.27 -10.27 16.94
N CYS A 30 -0.83 -9.40 16.10
CA CYS A 30 -1.75 -8.36 16.58
C CYS A 30 -3.04 -8.98 17.12
N LEU A 31 -3.61 -9.96 16.39
CA LEU A 31 -4.78 -10.70 16.85
C LEU A 31 -4.54 -11.43 18.19
N ALA A 32 -3.35 -12.01 18.40
CA ALA A 32 -3.01 -12.67 19.65
C ALA A 32 -2.95 -11.71 20.85
N TYR A 33 -2.50 -10.46 20.63
CA TYR A 33 -2.53 -9.42 21.67
C TYR A 33 -3.96 -8.98 21.96
N GLU A 34 -4.75 -8.70 20.93
CA GLU A 34 -6.17 -8.32 21.10
C GLU A 34 -6.96 -9.42 21.82
N ALA A 35 -6.71 -10.70 21.49
CA ALA A 35 -7.32 -11.83 22.19
C ALA A 35 -6.87 -11.95 23.66
N SER A 36 -5.61 -11.61 23.96
CA SER A 36 -5.10 -11.58 25.33
C SER A 36 -5.70 -10.43 26.14
N ASP A 37 -5.85 -9.26 25.53
CA ASP A 37 -6.44 -8.08 26.17
C ASP A 37 -7.94 -8.30 26.44
N CYS A 38 -8.61 -9.08 25.61
CA CYS A 38 -10.00 -9.53 25.81
C CYS A 38 -10.13 -10.73 26.78
N GLY A 39 -9.03 -11.23 27.35
CA GLY A 39 -9.03 -12.39 28.26
C GLY A 39 -9.34 -13.75 27.60
N LEU A 40 -9.35 -13.81 26.26
CA LEU A 40 -9.59 -15.03 25.48
C LEU A 40 -8.31 -15.88 25.32
N LEU A 41 -7.15 -15.29 25.59
CA LEU A 41 -5.85 -15.93 25.52
C LEU A 41 -5.04 -15.58 26.76
N SER A 42 -4.24 -16.51 27.29
CA SER A 42 -3.31 -16.16 28.36
C SER A 42 -2.17 -15.26 27.83
N PRO A 43 -1.69 -14.30 28.63
CA PRO A 43 -0.62 -13.39 28.22
C PRO A 43 0.68 -14.14 27.86
N ASP A 44 0.96 -15.26 28.52
CA ASP A 44 2.12 -16.10 28.22
C ASP A 44 2.02 -16.79 26.85
N LEU A 45 0.80 -17.19 26.46
CA LEU A 45 0.54 -17.79 25.16
C LEU A 45 0.61 -16.74 24.03
N ALA A 46 0.12 -15.53 24.28
CA ALA A 46 0.26 -14.39 23.36
C ALA A 46 1.75 -14.05 23.11
N ALA A 47 2.54 -14.02 24.19
CA ALA A 47 3.97 -13.81 24.13
C ALA A 47 4.69 -14.94 23.36
N GLY A 48 4.22 -16.19 23.50
CA GLY A 48 4.68 -17.34 22.72
C GLY A 48 4.50 -17.17 21.21
N ILE A 49 3.30 -16.77 20.78
CA ILE A 49 2.97 -16.53 19.36
C ILE A 49 3.84 -15.42 18.76
N ARG A 50 4.15 -14.39 19.55
CA ARG A 50 5.06 -13.31 19.14
C ARG A 50 6.48 -13.79 18.90
N ARG A 51 6.99 -14.68 19.76
CA ARG A 51 8.37 -15.20 19.68
C ARG A 51 8.60 -16.14 18.50
N VAL A 52 7.53 -16.65 17.87
CA VAL A 52 7.65 -17.47 16.66
C VAL A 52 8.33 -16.65 15.57
N LYS A 53 9.54 -17.09 15.19
CA LYS A 53 10.32 -16.47 14.13
C LYS A 53 9.56 -16.66 12.82
N GLY A 54 9.24 -15.55 12.16
CA GLY A 54 8.63 -15.61 10.84
C GLY A 54 9.60 -16.26 9.86
N VAL A 55 9.12 -17.23 9.08
CA VAL A 55 9.87 -17.73 7.93
C VAL A 55 10.05 -16.56 6.97
N LYS A 56 11.29 -16.31 6.53
CA LYS A 56 11.55 -15.30 5.51
C LYS A 56 10.80 -15.74 4.25
N LYS A 57 9.69 -15.08 3.92
CA LYS A 57 9.15 -15.15 2.58
C LYS A 57 10.15 -14.44 1.67
N ILE A 58 11.02 -15.22 1.04
CA ILE A 58 11.71 -14.77 -0.17
C ILE A 58 10.62 -14.70 -1.22
N GLY A 59 9.92 -13.56 -1.23
CA GLY A 59 9.04 -13.25 -2.34
C GLY A 59 9.93 -13.11 -3.56
N VAL A 60 10.05 -14.16 -4.35
CA VAL A 60 10.54 -14.02 -5.72
C VAL A 60 9.53 -13.06 -6.36
N ARG A 61 9.95 -11.82 -6.59
CA ARG A 61 9.18 -10.89 -7.41
C ARG A 61 9.20 -11.43 -8.83
N LEU A 62 8.38 -12.43 -9.12
CA LEU A 62 7.95 -12.75 -10.48
C LEU A 62 7.00 -11.62 -10.89
N GLY A 63 7.57 -10.45 -11.12
CA GLY A 63 6.88 -9.27 -11.56
C GLY A 63 7.14 -9.11 -13.05
N ASN A 64 6.09 -8.85 -13.81
CA ASN A 64 6.17 -8.54 -15.22
C ASN A 64 6.77 -7.13 -15.41
N TRP A 65 8.07 -6.96 -15.10
CA TRP A 65 8.75 -5.69 -15.28
C TRP A 65 8.86 -5.42 -16.77
N LEU A 66 8.34 -4.26 -17.21
CA LEU A 66 8.57 -3.85 -18.59
C LEU A 66 10.04 -3.50 -18.77
N THR A 67 10.67 -4.09 -19.77
CA THR A 67 11.97 -3.62 -20.26
C THR A 67 11.81 -2.24 -20.91
N PRO A 68 12.89 -1.44 -21.07
CA PRO A 68 12.82 -0.16 -21.76
C PRO A 68 12.22 -0.25 -23.18
N GLU A 69 12.46 -1.34 -23.89
CA GLU A 69 11.92 -1.57 -25.23
C GLU A 69 10.43 -1.89 -25.17
N GLN A 70 10.01 -2.67 -24.18
CA GLN A 70 8.59 -2.95 -23.94
C GLN A 70 7.84 -1.70 -23.53
N SER A 71 8.44 -0.84 -22.71
CA SER A 71 7.83 0.43 -22.27
C SER A 71 7.65 1.35 -23.47
N GLN A 72 8.66 1.44 -24.35
CA GLN A 72 8.58 2.24 -25.57
C GLN A 72 7.47 1.75 -26.52
N ARG A 73 7.30 0.43 -26.68
CA ARG A 73 6.20 -0.13 -27.47
C ARG A 73 4.84 0.17 -26.85
N LEU A 74 4.73 0.14 -25.53
CA LEU A 74 3.47 0.36 -24.82
C LEU A 74 2.91 1.77 -25.05
N TRP A 75 3.71 2.83 -24.85
CA TRP A 75 3.20 4.20 -25.05
C TRP A 75 3.09 4.60 -26.53
N ASN A 76 3.72 3.87 -27.44
CA ASN A 76 3.60 4.07 -28.90
C ASN A 76 2.45 3.26 -29.55
N ALA A 77 1.81 2.34 -28.82
CA ALA A 77 0.70 1.55 -29.32
C ALA A 77 -0.57 2.35 -29.71
N PRO A 78 -0.94 3.47 -29.04
CA PRO A 78 -2.13 4.24 -29.41
C PRO A 78 -1.97 4.99 -30.74
N ASP A 79 -3.05 5.03 -31.53
CA ASP A 79 -3.07 5.76 -32.80
C ASP A 79 -2.97 7.28 -32.58
N SER A 80 -1.86 7.86 -33.01
CA SER A 80 -1.57 9.29 -32.88
C SER A 80 -2.44 10.20 -33.77
N GLN A 81 -3.19 9.63 -34.73
CA GLN A 81 -4.09 10.38 -35.61
C GLN A 81 -5.42 10.71 -34.93
N THR A 82 -5.85 9.93 -33.94
CA THR A 82 -7.09 10.19 -33.20
C THR A 82 -6.84 11.06 -31.98
N LEU A 83 -7.79 11.95 -31.65
CA LEU A 83 -7.74 12.74 -30.40
C LEU A 83 -7.66 11.84 -29.15
N LYS A 84 -8.35 10.70 -29.20
CA LYS A 84 -8.34 9.69 -28.14
C LYS A 84 -6.94 9.08 -27.99
N GLY A 85 -6.29 8.68 -29.08
CA GLY A 85 -4.96 8.09 -29.02
C GLY A 85 -3.87 9.08 -28.60
N LYS A 86 -3.97 10.37 -28.93
CA LYS A 86 -3.09 11.41 -28.37
C LYS A 86 -3.21 11.51 -26.85
N ARG A 87 -4.44 11.48 -26.32
CA ARG A 87 -4.69 11.48 -24.87
C ARG A 87 -4.16 10.21 -24.20
N ASP A 88 -4.47 9.05 -24.77
CA ASP A 88 -4.09 7.77 -24.18
C ASP A 88 -2.55 7.60 -24.22
N ARG A 89 -1.88 8.10 -25.26
CA ARG A 89 -0.41 8.21 -25.35
C ARG A 89 0.18 9.10 -24.27
N ALA A 90 -0.39 10.30 -24.06
CA ALA A 90 0.05 11.22 -23.02
C ALA A 90 -0.14 10.60 -21.62
N LEU A 91 -1.26 9.92 -21.39
CA LEU A 91 -1.53 9.25 -20.13
C LEU A 91 -0.53 8.11 -19.87
N LEU A 92 -0.27 7.25 -20.85
CA LEU A 92 0.72 6.18 -20.74
C LEU A 92 2.13 6.71 -20.51
N ALA A 93 2.50 7.81 -21.18
CA ALA A 93 3.80 8.46 -20.97
C ALA A 93 3.95 8.99 -19.54
N VAL A 94 2.92 9.65 -18.99
CA VAL A 94 2.94 10.16 -17.61
C VAL A 94 2.98 9.02 -16.59
N LEU A 95 2.22 7.95 -16.81
CA LEU A 95 2.25 6.75 -15.96
C LEU A 95 3.64 6.09 -15.92
N LEU A 96 4.29 5.96 -17.08
CA LEU A 96 5.61 5.35 -17.21
C LEU A 96 6.73 6.26 -16.67
N ALA A 97 6.70 7.56 -16.97
CA ALA A 97 7.75 8.50 -16.60
C ALA A 97 7.72 8.86 -15.10
N CYS A 98 6.53 9.03 -14.53
CA CYS A 98 6.37 9.44 -13.14
C CYS A 98 6.14 8.26 -12.19
N GLY A 99 5.90 7.05 -12.71
CA GLY A 99 5.70 5.85 -11.91
C GLY A 99 4.43 5.89 -11.06
N LEU A 100 3.40 6.60 -11.53
CA LEU A 100 2.16 6.81 -10.79
C LEU A 100 1.44 5.49 -10.52
N ARG A 101 0.89 5.34 -9.32
CA ARG A 101 -0.05 4.26 -9.02
C ARG A 101 -1.40 4.55 -9.66
N ARG A 102 -2.17 3.49 -9.97
CA ARG A 102 -3.51 3.61 -10.61
C ARG A 102 -4.41 4.67 -9.94
N HIS A 103 -4.43 4.70 -8.61
CA HIS A 103 -5.26 5.66 -7.86
C HIS A 103 -4.73 7.10 -7.96
N GLU A 104 -3.41 7.29 -7.99
CA GLU A 104 -2.77 8.60 -8.17
C GLU A 104 -3.05 9.16 -9.56
N ALA A 105 -3.04 8.29 -10.59
CA ALA A 105 -3.31 8.67 -11.96
C ALA A 105 -4.77 9.08 -12.22
N VAL A 106 -5.73 8.42 -11.56
CA VAL A 106 -7.17 8.76 -11.70
C VAL A 106 -7.48 10.10 -11.03
N ASN A 107 -6.79 10.43 -9.95
CA ASN A 107 -6.97 11.69 -9.22
C ASN A 107 -6.04 12.81 -9.72
N LEU A 108 -5.38 12.62 -10.86
CA LEU A 108 -4.47 13.61 -11.41
C LEU A 108 -5.25 14.78 -12.02
N VAL A 109 -5.02 15.98 -11.50
CA VAL A 109 -5.59 17.24 -11.98
C VAL A 109 -4.44 18.16 -12.42
N PHE A 110 -4.69 19.06 -13.37
CA PHE A 110 -3.68 20.02 -13.86
C PHE A 110 -3.03 20.84 -12.73
N GLY A 111 -3.75 21.11 -11.62
CA GLY A 111 -3.19 21.80 -10.45
C GLY A 111 -2.07 21.03 -9.72
N HIS A 112 -1.89 19.74 -9.99
CA HIS A 112 -0.78 18.94 -9.46
C HIS A 112 0.51 19.11 -10.26
N VAL A 113 0.45 19.66 -11.47
CA VAL A 113 1.62 19.91 -12.31
C VAL A 113 2.19 21.28 -11.92
N GLN A 114 3.36 21.27 -11.28
CA GLN A 114 4.05 22.47 -10.83
C GLN A 114 5.40 22.56 -11.54
N GLN A 115 5.76 23.75 -11.99
CA GLN A 115 7.10 24.04 -12.47
C GLN A 115 7.93 24.58 -11.30
N ARG A 116 8.98 23.86 -10.91
CA ARG A 116 9.92 24.27 -9.86
C ARG A 116 11.33 24.17 -10.40
N GLU A 117 12.08 25.27 -10.32
CA GLU A 117 13.51 25.30 -10.68
C GLU A 117 13.78 24.65 -12.06
N GLU A 118 13.06 25.11 -13.11
CA GLU A 118 13.12 24.58 -14.49
C GLU A 118 12.62 23.13 -14.67
N HIS A 119 12.23 22.44 -13.59
CA HIS A 119 11.73 21.07 -13.63
C HIS A 119 10.21 21.00 -13.48
N TRP A 120 9.61 20.11 -14.27
CA TRP A 120 8.19 19.75 -14.13
C TRP A 120 8.05 18.72 -13.01
N VAL A 121 7.35 19.11 -11.94
CA VAL A 121 7.09 18.27 -10.77
C VAL A 121 5.60 17.96 -10.72
N ILE A 122 5.28 16.67 -10.67
CA ILE A 122 3.92 16.23 -10.35
C ILE A 122 3.83 16.04 -8.84
N ALA A 123 3.22 17.01 -8.17
CA ALA A 123 3.01 16.97 -6.72
C ALA A 123 1.79 16.10 -6.39
N LEU A 124 2.04 14.84 -6.06
CA LEU A 124 0.99 13.91 -5.63
C LEU A 124 0.84 13.99 -4.12
N HIS A 125 -0.39 14.19 -3.65
CA HIS A 125 -0.68 14.01 -2.24
C HIS A 125 -0.66 12.51 -1.93
N ARG A 126 0.36 12.06 -1.19
CA ARG A 126 0.39 10.71 -0.63
C ARG A 126 -0.63 10.67 0.49
N GLY A 127 -1.87 10.31 0.16
CA GLY A 127 -2.94 10.11 1.14
C GLY A 127 -2.43 9.22 2.26
N GLY A 128 -2.31 9.82 3.44
CA GLY A 128 -2.12 9.11 4.68
C GLY A 128 -3.49 8.65 5.16
N ASP A 129 -3.67 7.34 5.21
CA ASP A 129 -4.52 6.68 6.20
C ASP A 129 -3.69 6.44 7.47
#